data_AF-A0A6A4Z5L1-F1
#
_entry.id   AF-A0A6A4Z5L1-F1
#
_cell.length_a   1.000
_cell.length_b   1.000
_cell.length_c   1.000
_cell.angle_alpha   90.00
_cell.angle_beta   90.00
_cell.angle_gamma   90.00
#
_symmetry.space_group_name_H-M   'P 1'
#
loop_
_entity.id
_entity.type
_entity.pdbx_description
1 polymer ?
#
loop_
_entity_poly.entity_id
_entity_poly.type
_entity_poly.pdbx_seq_one_letter_code
_entity_poly.pdbx_strand_id
1 'polypeptide(L)'
;MKLKYQPPNSPDMNVLDLGFFRAIQALQQTHHSNTYEDIVNATNNAWKDVDPWSLERNFLTLQSCLREVIGCAGGNSYKIPHMKKAALKKCGRLPESVSCGKDVCDDGCTLLGQVDLSTVMLELSLQTARDLEMSDIFTALETLDIDDQDE
;
A
#
# COMPACT_ATOMS: atom_id res chain seq x y z
N MET A 1 -11.62 -14.64 9.12
CA MET A 1 -10.76 -13.58 8.57
C MET A 1 -10.07 -14.13 7.33
N LYS A 2 -10.09 -13.42 6.19
CA LYS A 2 -9.44 -13.85 4.94
C LYS A 2 -8.31 -12.87 4.62
N LEU A 3 -7.11 -13.38 4.38
CA LEU A 3 -5.98 -12.56 3.97
C LEU A 3 -6.27 -11.93 2.60
N LYS A 4 -5.93 -10.66 2.46
CA LYS A 4 -5.91 -9.95 1.18
C LYS A 4 -4.45 -9.70 0.82
N TYR A 5 -4.10 -10.00 -0.42
CA TYR A 5 -2.75 -9.80 -0.91
C TYR A 5 -2.53 -8.31 -1.18
N GLN A 6 -1.45 -7.77 -0.62
CA GLN A 6 -0.94 -6.44 -0.92
C GLN A 6 0.48 -6.62 -1.47
N PRO A 7 0.82 -6.02 -2.63
CA PRO A 7 2.17 -6.10 -3.17
C PRO A 7 3.17 -5.37 -2.25
N PRO A 8 4.43 -5.82 -2.18
CA PRO A 8 5.46 -5.11 -1.45
C PRO A 8 5.68 -3.70 -2.03
N ASN A 9 6.09 -2.75 -1.18
CA ASN A 9 6.41 -1.36 -1.55
C ASN A 9 5.32 -0.61 -2.33
N SER A 10 4.05 -1.01 -2.18
CA SER A 10 2.91 -0.45 -2.92
C SER A 10 1.88 0.19 -1.96
N PRO A 11 2.16 1.40 -1.43
CA PRO A 11 1.25 2.09 -0.50
C PRO A 11 -0.07 2.52 -1.19
N ASP A 12 -0.03 2.74 -2.50
CA ASP A 12 -1.18 2.98 -3.37
C ASP A 12 -2.18 1.81 -3.41
N MET A 13 -1.72 0.59 -3.10
CA MET A 13 -2.54 -0.63 -3.00
C MET A 13 -3.11 -0.87 -1.60
N ASN A 14 -2.84 0.03 -0.64
CA ASN A 14 -3.40 -0.01 0.70
C ASN A 14 -4.40 1.13 0.89
N VAL A 15 -5.67 0.79 1.15
CA VAL A 15 -6.71 1.81 1.39
C VAL A 15 -6.38 2.74 2.57
N LEU A 16 -5.63 2.23 3.55
CA LEU A 16 -5.25 3.01 4.73
C LEU A 16 -4.24 4.10 4.37
N ASP A 17 -3.17 3.73 3.68
CA ASP A 17 -2.12 4.65 3.23
C ASP A 17 -2.63 5.61 2.16
N LEU A 18 -3.48 5.12 1.24
CA LEU A 18 -3.98 5.88 0.09
C LEU A 18 -4.78 7.13 0.47
N GLY A 19 -5.43 7.13 1.64
CA GLY A 19 -6.20 8.31 2.05
C GLY A 19 -6.77 8.31 3.45
N PHE A 20 -6.84 7.16 4.13
CA PHE A 20 -7.40 7.12 5.49
C PHE A 20 -6.51 7.84 6.49
N PHE A 21 -5.22 7.49 6.55
CA PHE A 21 -4.29 8.13 7.47
C PHE A 21 -4.15 9.62 7.17
N ARG A 22 -4.19 10.01 5.89
CA ARG A 22 -4.18 11.42 5.49
C ARG A 22 -5.41 12.18 6.00
N ALA A 23 -6.58 11.55 6.01
CA ALA A 23 -7.82 12.17 6.51
C ALA A 23 -7.76 12.38 8.04
N ILE A 24 -7.34 11.37 8.79
CA ILE A 24 -7.17 11.48 10.25
C ILE A 24 -6.09 12.50 10.60
N GLN A 25 -4.94 12.44 9.93
CA GLN A 25 -3.83 13.35 10.21
C GLN A 25 -4.22 14.81 9.94
N ALA A 26 -5.01 15.08 8.90
CA ALA A 26 -5.51 16.44 8.63
C ALA A 26 -6.39 16.98 9.76
N LEU A 27 -7.21 16.15 10.39
CA LEU A 27 -8.02 16.51 11.56
C LEU A 27 -7.17 16.63 12.82
N GLN A 28 -6.23 15.70 13.03
CA GLN A 28 -5.32 15.75 14.17
C GLN A 28 -4.50 17.05 14.18
N GLN A 29 -4.03 17.52 13.02
CA GLN A 29 -3.23 18.74 12.89
C GLN A 29 -3.98 20.03 13.24
N THR A 30 -5.31 20.00 13.35
CA THR A 30 -6.06 21.16 13.87
C THR A 30 -5.97 21.28 15.39
N HIS A 31 -5.47 20.25 16.08
CA HIS A 31 -5.21 20.24 17.50
C HIS A 31 -3.71 20.43 17.77
N HIS A 32 -3.38 21.31 18.72
CA HIS A 32 -2.01 21.45 19.19
C HIS A 32 -1.77 20.45 20.33
N SER A 33 -0.86 19.50 20.11
CA SER A 33 -0.53 18.46 21.08
C SER A 33 0.90 18.67 21.59
N ASN A 34 1.07 18.74 22.91
CA ASN A 34 2.39 18.91 23.54
C ASN A 34 2.87 17.65 24.27
N THR A 35 1.95 16.70 24.48
CA THR A 35 2.22 15.43 25.15
C THR A 35 1.79 14.26 24.27
N TYR A 36 2.26 13.06 24.62
CA TYR A 36 1.82 11.82 23.99
C TYR A 36 0.30 11.61 24.21
N GLU A 37 -0.20 11.90 25.41
CA GLU A 37 -1.60 11.80 25.76
C GLU A 37 -2.47 12.72 24.90
N ASP A 38 -2.00 13.94 24.63
CA ASP A 38 -2.69 14.88 23.73
C ASP A 38 -2.78 14.34 22.30
N ILE A 39 -1.72 13.69 21.80
CA ILE A 39 -1.70 13.07 20.47
C ILE A 39 -2.73 11.95 20.39
N VAL A 40 -2.77 11.07 21.40
CA VAL A 40 -3.73 9.97 21.46
C VAL A 40 -5.15 10.50 21.53
N ASN A 41 -5.41 11.51 22.36
CA ASN A 41 -6.73 12.14 22.47
C ASN A 41 -7.16 12.82 21.15
N ALA A 42 -6.26 13.57 20.51
CA ALA A 42 -6.52 14.20 19.22
C ALA A 42 -6.82 13.16 18.13
N THR A 43 -6.08 12.04 18.11
CA THR A 43 -6.30 10.95 17.17
C THR A 43 -7.67 10.28 17.40
N ASN A 44 -8.04 10.01 18.65
CA ASN A 44 -9.34 9.45 19.00
C ASN A 44 -10.50 10.39 18.64
N ASN A 45 -10.33 11.71 18.78
CA ASN A 45 -11.33 12.68 18.36
C ASN A 45 -11.42 12.76 16.83
N ALA A 46 -10.29 12.82 16.13
CA ALA A 46 -10.24 12.77 14.66
C ALA A 46 -10.95 11.52 14.10
N TRP A 47 -10.80 10.36 14.75
CA TRP A 47 -11.53 9.14 14.36
C TRP A 47 -13.06 9.26 14.53
N LYS A 48 -13.54 9.97 15.56
CA LYS A 48 -14.98 10.22 15.74
C LYS A 48 -15.52 11.24 14.76
N ASP A 49 -14.69 12.22 14.39
CA ASP A 49 -15.06 13.35 13.55
C ASP A 49 -14.89 13.07 12.04
N VAL A 50 -14.16 12.02 11.67
CA VAL A 50 -13.93 11.68 10.26
C VAL A 50 -15.25 11.38 9.56
N ASP A 51 -15.51 12.10 8.47
CA ASP A 51 -16.68 11.85 7.64
C ASP A 51 -16.59 10.43 7.03
N PRO A 52 -17.55 9.53 7.29
CA PRO A 52 -17.56 8.19 6.70
C PRO A 52 -17.48 8.21 5.18
N TRP A 53 -18.01 9.25 4.54
CA TRP A 53 -17.93 9.36 3.09
C TRP A 53 -16.49 9.61 2.58
N SER A 54 -15.64 10.25 3.38
CA SER A 54 -14.22 10.39 3.04
C SER A 54 -13.54 9.02 2.91
N LEU A 55 -13.97 8.03 3.70
CA LEU A 55 -13.49 6.65 3.68
C LEU A 55 -14.01 5.89 2.45
N GLU A 56 -15.31 5.98 2.19
CA GLU A 56 -15.95 5.36 1.03
C GLU A 56 -15.28 5.80 -0.28
N ARG A 57 -14.94 7.08 -0.37
CA ARG A 57 -14.25 7.65 -1.53
C ARG A 57 -12.88 7.02 -1.78
N ASN A 58 -12.17 6.59 -0.73
CA ASN A 58 -10.85 5.96 -0.84
C ASN A 58 -10.93 4.58 -1.49
N PHE A 59 -11.99 3.80 -1.24
CA PHE A 59 -12.20 2.52 -1.92
C PHE A 59 -12.37 2.69 -3.43
N LEU A 60 -13.11 3.70 -3.87
CA LEU A 60 -13.18 4.04 -5.30
C LEU A 60 -11.82 4.48 -5.85
N THR A 61 -10.94 5.05 -5.02
CA THR A 61 -9.59 5.46 -5.46
C THR A 61 -8.75 4.20 -5.63
N LEU A 62 -8.78 3.30 -4.65
CA LEU A 62 -8.07 2.03 -4.70
C LEU A 62 -8.47 1.21 -5.94
N GLN A 63 -9.77 1.11 -6.25
CA GLN A 63 -10.22 0.42 -7.46
C GLN A 63 -9.73 1.11 -8.74
N SER A 64 -9.64 2.44 -8.75
CA SER A 64 -9.06 3.17 -9.88
C SER A 64 -7.56 2.87 -10.01
N CYS A 65 -6.82 2.90 -8.91
CA CYS A 65 -5.39 2.57 -8.88
C CYS A 65 -5.14 1.13 -9.36
N LEU A 66 -5.91 0.15 -8.89
CA LEU A 66 -5.82 -1.25 -9.32
C LEU A 66 -5.98 -1.40 -10.83
N ARG A 67 -6.90 -0.65 -11.44
CA ARG A 67 -7.07 -0.63 -12.90
C ARG A 67 -5.84 -0.06 -13.61
N GLU A 68 -5.28 1.04 -13.10
CA GLU A 68 -4.07 1.62 -13.69
C GLU A 68 -2.86 0.68 -13.57
N VAL A 69 -2.70 0.00 -12.42
CA VAL A 69 -1.64 -1.01 -12.21
C VAL A 69 -1.71 -2.11 -13.25
N ILE A 70 -2.91 -2.62 -13.55
CA ILE A 70 -3.09 -3.61 -14.61
C ILE A 70 -2.69 -3.00 -15.97
N GLY A 71 -3.18 -1.79 -16.27
CA GLY A 71 -2.86 -1.08 -17.52
C GLY A 71 -1.38 -0.75 -17.71
N CYS A 72 -0.59 -0.65 -16.63
CA CYS A 72 0.86 -0.48 -16.68
C CYS A 72 1.65 -1.74 -16.31
N ALA A 73 1.06 -2.93 -16.51
CA ALA A 73 1.72 -4.23 -16.35
C ALA A 73 2.40 -4.42 -14.98
N GLY A 74 1.76 -3.96 -13.90
CA GLY A 74 2.28 -4.06 -12.53
C GLY A 74 3.20 -2.90 -12.10
N GLY A 75 3.48 -1.95 -12.99
CA GLY A 75 4.26 -0.75 -12.67
C GLY A 75 3.54 0.22 -11.73
N ASN A 76 4.27 1.22 -11.24
CA ASN A 76 3.75 2.29 -10.37
C ASN A 76 3.84 3.70 -11.00
N SER A 77 4.19 3.78 -12.30
CA SER A 77 4.43 5.05 -13.01
C SER A 77 3.14 5.75 -13.47
N TYR A 78 2.01 5.46 -12.84
CA TYR A 78 0.72 6.04 -13.17
C TYR A 78 0.36 7.17 -12.22
N LYS A 79 -0.52 8.08 -12.68
CA LYS A 79 -1.09 9.12 -11.83
C LYS A 79 -2.39 8.61 -11.23
N ILE A 80 -2.62 8.88 -9.94
CA ILE A 80 -3.88 8.52 -9.28
C ILE A 80 -5.06 9.12 -10.07
N PRO A 81 -5.99 8.31 -10.60
CA PRO A 81 -7.08 8.83 -11.41
C PRO A 81 -8.06 9.69 -10.60
N HIS A 82 -8.39 10.88 -11.13
CA HIS A 82 -9.36 11.79 -10.54
C HIS A 82 -10.71 11.70 -11.26
N MET A 83 -11.74 11.12 -10.61
CA MET A 83 -13.08 10.97 -11.19
C MET A 83 -14.14 11.95 -10.63
N LYS A 84 -13.72 13.08 -10.04
CA LYS A 84 -14.62 14.13 -9.49
C LYS A 84 -15.74 13.57 -8.58
N LYS A 85 -15.38 12.64 -7.69
CA LYS A 85 -16.31 11.85 -6.84
C LYS A 85 -17.30 12.71 -6.04
N ALA A 86 -16.87 13.86 -5.53
CA ALA A 86 -17.74 14.81 -4.83
C ALA A 86 -18.89 15.32 -5.72
N ALA A 87 -18.57 15.69 -6.96
CA ALA A 87 -19.56 16.17 -7.92
C ALA A 87 -20.52 15.04 -8.34
N LEU A 88 -19.99 13.84 -8.58
CA LEU A 88 -20.81 12.67 -8.91
C LEU A 88 -21.77 12.30 -7.77
N LYS A 89 -21.32 12.32 -6.51
CA LYS A 89 -22.20 12.07 -5.35
C LYS A 89 -23.30 13.12 -5.26
N LYS A 90 -22.95 14.41 -5.40
CA LYS A 90 -23.93 15.51 -5.35
C LYS A 90 -25.03 15.36 -6.39
N CYS A 91 -24.70 14.81 -7.56
CA CYS A 91 -25.66 14.56 -8.64
C CYS A 91 -26.32 13.17 -8.59
N GLY A 92 -26.08 12.35 -7.55
CA GLY A 92 -26.63 11.00 -7.44
C GLY A 92 -26.12 10.01 -8.51
N ARG A 93 -24.94 10.27 -9.08
CA ARG A 93 -24.34 9.50 -10.19
C ARG A 93 -23.00 8.86 -9.81
N LEU A 94 -22.67 8.81 -8.52
CA LEU A 94 -21.47 8.13 -8.06
C LEU A 94 -21.69 6.62 -8.21
N PRO A 95 -20.82 5.89 -8.92
CA PRO A 95 -20.94 4.45 -9.01
C PRO A 95 -20.51 3.81 -7.68
N GLU A 96 -21.10 2.66 -7.35
CA GLU A 96 -20.70 1.86 -6.19
C GLU A 96 -19.31 1.22 -6.37
N SER A 97 -18.92 0.95 -7.62
CA SER A 97 -17.61 0.42 -7.97
C SER A 97 -17.11 0.97 -9.30
N VAL A 98 -15.79 0.95 -9.48
CA VAL A 98 -15.12 1.33 -10.73
C VAL A 98 -15.05 0.10 -11.63
N SER A 99 -15.63 0.21 -12.83
CA SER A 99 -15.54 -0.84 -13.83
C SER A 99 -14.11 -0.99 -14.35
N CYS A 100 -13.64 -2.23 -14.46
CA CYS A 100 -12.45 -2.57 -15.23
C CYS A 100 -12.85 -2.80 -16.69
N GLY A 101 -12.13 -2.19 -17.64
CA GLY A 101 -12.32 -2.45 -19.07
C GLY A 101 -12.01 -3.91 -19.38
N LYS A 102 -12.76 -4.50 -20.31
CA LYS A 102 -12.53 -5.90 -20.69
C LYS A 102 -11.15 -6.07 -21.33
N ASP A 103 -10.77 -5.13 -22.17
CA ASP A 103 -9.42 -4.97 -22.73
C ASP A 103 -8.34 -4.97 -21.64
N VAL A 104 -8.47 -4.10 -20.63
CA VAL A 104 -7.49 -4.01 -19.53
C VAL A 104 -7.40 -5.33 -18.75
N CYS A 105 -8.55 -5.98 -18.49
CA CYS A 105 -8.58 -7.27 -17.82
C CYS A 105 -7.92 -8.38 -18.66
N ASP A 106 -8.23 -8.44 -19.95
CA ASP A 106 -7.73 -9.45 -20.88
C ASP A 106 -6.21 -9.30 -21.08
N ASP A 107 -5.71 -8.05 -21.17
CA ASP A 107 -4.28 -7.73 -21.22
C ASP A 107 -3.57 -8.20 -19.93
N GLY A 108 -4.16 -7.89 -18.76
CA GLY A 108 -3.66 -8.35 -17.47
C GLY A 108 -3.59 -9.88 -17.36
N CYS A 109 -4.65 -10.57 -17.78
CA CYS A 109 -4.68 -12.03 -17.82
C CYS A 109 -3.63 -12.61 -18.76
N THR A 110 -3.41 -11.98 -19.92
CA THR A 110 -2.38 -12.40 -20.89
C THR A 110 -0.99 -12.26 -20.29
N LEU A 111 -0.68 -11.14 -19.63
CA LEU A 111 0.60 -10.93 -18.94
C LEU A 111 0.82 -11.96 -17.83
N LEU A 112 -0.21 -12.24 -17.02
CA LEU A 112 -0.14 -13.26 -15.98
C LEU A 112 0.09 -14.66 -16.55
N GLY A 113 -0.47 -14.96 -17.72
CA GLY A 113 -0.28 -16.24 -18.40
C GLY A 113 1.13 -16.47 -18.97
N GLN A 114 1.94 -15.41 -19.11
CA GLN A 114 3.32 -15.51 -19.58
C GLN A 114 4.30 -15.91 -18.46
N VAL A 115 3.90 -15.79 -17.20
CA VAL A 115 4.76 -16.02 -16.04
C VAL A 115 4.41 -17.36 -15.39
N ASP A 116 5.37 -18.29 -15.38
CA ASP A 116 5.25 -19.49 -14.54
C ASP A 116 5.56 -19.12 -13.09
N LEU A 117 4.50 -18.94 -12.31
CA LEU A 117 4.59 -18.62 -10.89
C LEU A 117 5.42 -19.66 -10.12
N SER A 118 5.38 -20.93 -10.55
CA SER A 118 6.13 -22.01 -9.89
C SER A 118 7.63 -21.80 -10.04
N THR A 119 8.08 -21.43 -11.24
CA THR A 119 9.48 -21.10 -11.52
C THR A 119 9.91 -19.87 -10.74
N VAL A 120 9.11 -18.79 -10.76
CA VAL A 120 9.43 -17.55 -10.04
C VAL A 120 9.51 -17.79 -8.53
N MET A 121 8.58 -18.55 -7.96
CA MET A 121 8.61 -18.90 -6.54
C MET A 121 9.84 -19.75 -6.20
N LEU A 122 10.21 -20.69 -7.06
CA LEU A 122 11.40 -21.51 -6.85
C LEU A 122 12.67 -20.65 -6.88
N GLU A 123 12.84 -19.80 -7.90
CA GLU A 123 13.97 -18.88 -8.01
C GLU A 123 14.07 -17.94 -6.81
N LEU A 124 12.95 -17.34 -6.39
CA LEU A 124 12.90 -16.47 -5.23
C LEU A 124 13.25 -17.22 -3.93
N SER A 125 12.80 -18.47 -3.78
CA SER A 125 13.13 -19.28 -2.60
C SER A 125 14.63 -19.61 -2.53
N LEU A 126 15.24 -19.92 -3.67
CA LEU A 126 16.67 -20.17 -3.77
C LEU A 126 17.48 -18.91 -3.48
N GLN A 127 17.03 -17.76 -3.99
CA GLN A 127 17.69 -16.49 -3.72
C GLN A 127 17.58 -16.11 -2.24
N THR A 128 16.39 -16.26 -1.66
CA THR A 128 16.15 -15.99 -0.23
C THR A 128 17.05 -16.87 0.66
N ALA A 129 17.21 -18.15 0.32
CA ALA A 129 18.10 -19.05 1.06
C ALA A 129 19.56 -18.57 1.02
N ARG A 130 20.06 -18.15 -0.15
CA ARG A 130 21.42 -17.59 -0.29
C ARG A 130 21.59 -16.28 0.47
N ASP A 131 20.60 -15.41 0.44
CA ASP A 131 20.65 -14.12 1.13
C ASP A 131 20.69 -14.32 2.65
N LEU A 132 19.94 -15.32 3.16
CA LEU A 132 20.00 -15.72 4.58
C LEU A 132 21.36 -16.31 4.94
N GLU A 133 21.92 -17.21 4.13
CA GLU A 133 23.27 -17.74 4.35
C GLU A 133 24.34 -16.63 4.37
N MET A 134 24.22 -15.64 3.48
CA MET A 134 25.13 -14.49 3.44
C MET A 134 24.98 -13.62 4.71
N SER A 135 23.73 -13.40 5.16
CA SER A 135 23.46 -12.67 6.40
C SER A 135 24.10 -13.35 7.61
N ASP A 136 24.02 -14.68 7.71
CA ASP A 136 24.63 -15.44 8.80
C ASP A 136 26.15 -15.29 8.82
N ILE A 137 26.80 -15.28 7.64
CA ILE A 137 28.24 -15.03 7.51
C ILE A 137 28.59 -13.61 7.97
N PHE A 138 27.82 -12.59 7.56
CA PHE A 138 28.08 -11.22 7.99
C PHE A 138 27.90 -11.05 9.51
N THR A 139 26.86 -11.65 10.09
CA THR A 139 26.67 -11.65 11.55
C THR A 139 27.84 -12.34 12.26
N ALA A 140 28.34 -13.47 11.73
CA ALA A 140 29.50 -14.13 12.30
C ALA A 140 30.78 -13.26 12.20
N LEU A 141 30.96 -12.53 11.10
CA LEU A 141 32.08 -11.60 10.92
C LEU A 141 32.00 -10.42 11.90
N GLU A 142 30.82 -9.85 12.13
CA GLU A 142 30.60 -8.78 13.12
C GLU A 142 30.95 -9.23 14.55
N THR A 143 30.79 -10.52 14.87
CA THR A 143 31.23 -11.07 16.16
C THR A 143 32.73 -11.36 16.24
N LEU A 144 33.48 -11.21 15.15
CA LEU A 144 34.91 -11.56 15.05
C LEU A 144 35.87 -10.36 15.05
N ASP A 145 35.40 -9.11 15.10
CA ASP A 145 36.22 -7.88 15.07
C ASP A 145 35.98 -7.08 16.38
N ILE A 146 36.93 -6.64 17.23
CA ILE A 146 38.35 -6.94 17.54
C ILE A 146 38.45 -6.73 19.07
N ASP A 147 38.99 -7.69 19.83
CA ASP A 147 39.57 -7.36 21.14
C ASP A 147 40.82 -6.51 20.86
N ASP A 148 40.70 -5.18 20.88
CA ASP A 148 41.84 -4.26 20.95
C ASP A 148 42.53 -4.46 22.32
N GLN A 149 43.23 -5.58 22.46
CA GLN A 149 44.27 -5.77 23.46
C GLN A 149 45.58 -5.36 22.82
N ASP A 150 45.91 -4.07 22.89
CA ASP A 150 47.28 -3.57 22.91
C ASP A 150 47.30 -2.12 23.45
N GLU A 151 47.29 -1.99 24.79
CA GLU A 151 47.98 -0.92 25.52
C GLU A 151 48.50 -1.43 26.88
#